data_AF-A0A356L4V3-F1
#
_entry.id   AF-A0A356L4V3-F1
#
_cell.length_a   1.000
_cell.length_b   1.000
_cell.length_c   1.000
_cell.angle_alpha   90.00
_cell.angle_beta   90.00
_cell.angle_gamma   90.00
#
_symmetry.space_group_name_H-M   'P 1'
#
loop_
_entity.id
_entity.type
_entity.pdbx_description
1 polymer ?
#
loop_
_entity_poly.entity_id
_entity_poly.type
_entity_poly.pdbx_seq_one_letter_code
_entity_poly.pdbx_strand_id
1 'polypeptide(L)'
;GCNPEEIFEIIRRTGKPNLKFIFDIGHAHVAPFADLSYLSILKDFLCHLHLSDNHGVHDEHRGLGSGTINFPAFFFKLREIGYDQTFCLEILHKNEADLRSFAAAFDRLAAL
;
A
#
# COMPACT_ATOMS: atom_id res chain seq x y z
N GLY A 1 12.66 7.16 6.51
CA GLY A 1 13.37 6.39 5.50
C GLY A 1 12.51 6.12 4.30
N CYS A 2 13.09 6.17 3.11
CA CYS A 2 12.47 5.68 1.87
C CYS A 2 12.82 4.22 1.60
N ASN A 3 13.62 3.57 2.47
CA ASN A 3 14.05 2.19 2.35
C ASN A 3 13.49 1.35 3.52
N PRO A 4 13.05 0.11 3.30
CA PRO A 4 12.41 -0.71 4.32
C PRO A 4 13.34 -1.12 5.48
N GLU A 5 14.62 -1.37 5.22
CA GLU A 5 15.60 -1.68 6.26
C GLU A 5 15.85 -0.49 7.19
N GLU A 6 15.89 0.73 6.65
CA GLU A 6 16.01 1.95 7.45
C GLU A 6 14.79 2.13 8.36
N ILE A 7 13.58 1.92 7.83
CA ILE A 7 12.34 2.00 8.61
C ILE A 7 12.33 0.94 9.71
N PHE A 8 12.74 -0.30 9.39
CA PHE A 8 12.84 -1.39 10.35
C PHE A 8 13.79 -1.02 11.50
N GLU A 9 14.97 -0.48 11.18
CA GLU A 9 15.94 -0.08 12.19
C GLU A 9 15.42 1.08 13.06
N ILE A 10 14.70 2.04 12.48
CA ILE A 10 14.04 3.13 13.24
C ILE A 10 13.03 2.53 14.24
N ILE A 11 12.16 1.63 13.80
CA ILE A 11 11.15 1.00 14.67
C ILE A 11 11.82 0.20 15.78
N ARG A 12 12.78 -0.67 15.41
CA ARG A 12 13.55 -1.52 16.33
C ARG A 12 14.27 -0.69 17.39
N ARG A 13 14.98 0.37 16.99
CA ARG A 13 15.74 1.23 17.91
C ARG A 13 14.84 2.07 18.80
N THR A 14 13.68 2.48 18.30
CA THR A 14 12.72 3.24 19.10
C THR A 14 12.12 2.37 20.21
N GLY A 15 11.93 1.07 19.96
CA GLY A 15 11.58 0.10 21.01
C GLY A 15 10.24 0.37 21.69
N LYS A 16 9.31 1.03 20.98
CA LYS A 16 7.98 1.37 21.50
C LYS A 16 6.93 0.45 20.88
N PRO A 17 6.11 -0.26 21.68
CA PRO A 17 5.12 -1.21 21.15
C PRO A 17 4.00 -0.54 20.35
N ASN A 18 3.75 0.75 20.58
CA ASN A 18 2.76 1.55 19.87
C ASN A 18 3.30 2.25 18.62
N LEU A 19 4.58 2.05 18.28
CA LEU A 19 5.12 2.48 16.99
C LEU A 19 4.93 1.35 15.98
N LYS A 20 4.21 1.65 14.90
CA LYS A 20 3.83 0.73 13.84
C LYS A 20 4.17 1.30 12.47
N PHE A 21 3.90 0.52 11.43
CA PHE A 21 4.16 0.87 10.04
C PHE A 21 2.85 0.93 9.25
N ILE A 22 2.70 2.00 8.46
CA ILE A 22 1.66 2.14 7.46
C ILE A 22 2.35 2.05 6.11
N PHE A 23 1.92 1.12 5.27
CA PHE A 23 2.46 1.01 3.92
C PHE A 23 1.55 1.70 2.93
N ASP A 24 2.12 2.63 2.18
CA ASP A 24 1.48 3.32 1.07
C ASP A 24 2.09 2.80 -0.23
N ILE A 25 1.27 2.09 -1.01
CA ILE A 25 1.71 1.47 -2.27
C ILE A 25 1.89 2.50 -3.40
N GLY A 26 1.13 3.60 -3.37
CA GLY A 26 1.24 4.67 -4.35
C GLY A 26 2.59 5.37 -4.22
N HIS A 27 2.94 5.76 -2.99
CA HIS A 27 4.25 6.31 -2.67
C HIS A 27 5.38 5.32 -2.93
N ALA A 28 5.21 4.03 -2.62
CA ALA A 28 6.23 3.02 -2.88
C ALA A 28 6.51 2.87 -4.39
N HIS A 29 5.50 2.94 -5.26
CA HIS A 29 5.66 2.76 -6.70
C HIS A 29 6.45 3.90 -7.38
N VAL A 30 6.43 5.10 -6.80
CA VAL A 30 7.22 6.25 -7.29
C VAL A 30 8.58 6.37 -6.60
N ALA A 31 8.81 5.62 -5.53
CA ALA A 31 10.06 5.65 -4.79
C ALA A 31 11.19 4.96 -5.58
N PRO A 32 12.46 5.33 -5.35
CA PRO A 32 13.60 4.64 -5.96
C PRO A 32 13.66 3.14 -5.65
N PHE A 33 13.01 2.70 -4.55
CA PHE A 33 12.90 1.32 -4.11
C PHE A 33 11.45 0.80 -4.31
N ALA A 34 10.96 0.86 -5.55
CA ALA A 34 9.62 0.40 -5.91
C ALA A 34 9.52 -1.13 -5.94
N ASP A 35 9.59 -1.78 -4.78
CA ASP A 35 9.35 -3.22 -4.65
C ASP A 35 8.48 -3.57 -3.43
N LEU A 36 8.06 -4.84 -3.35
CA LEU A 36 7.23 -5.36 -2.26
C LEU A 36 8.05 -5.86 -1.06
N SER A 37 9.34 -5.54 -0.97
CA SER A 37 10.20 -5.96 0.16
C SER A 37 9.75 -5.34 1.48
N TYR A 38 9.13 -4.14 1.47
CA TYR A 38 8.49 -3.55 2.65
C TYR A 38 7.52 -4.51 3.33
N LEU A 39 6.70 -5.22 2.55
CA LEU A 39 5.74 -6.19 3.09
C LEU A 39 6.44 -7.37 3.75
N SER A 40 7.64 -7.76 3.31
CA SER A 40 8.36 -8.89 3.91
C SER A 40 9.16 -8.46 5.14
N ILE A 41 9.79 -7.28 5.10
CA ILE A 41 10.67 -6.77 6.16
C ILE A 41 9.87 -6.18 7.32
N LEU A 42 8.74 -5.52 7.03
CA LEU A 42 7.96 -4.76 8.01
C LEU A 42 6.63 -5.41 8.40
N LYS A 43 6.34 -6.65 7.94
CA LYS A 43 5.06 -7.34 8.22
C LYS A 43 4.64 -7.32 9.69
N ASP A 44 5.58 -7.53 10.62
CA ASP A 44 5.28 -7.63 12.05
C ASP A 44 4.90 -6.28 12.67
N PHE A 45 5.16 -5.18 11.94
CA PHE A 45 4.82 -3.82 12.32
C PHE A 45 3.70 -3.22 11.46
N LEU A 46 3.34 -3.84 10.35
CA LEU A 46 2.34 -3.35 9.41
C LEU A 46 0.96 -3.35 10.06
N CYS A 47 0.37 -2.17 10.23
CA CYS A 47 -0.94 -2.02 10.88
C CYS A 47 -2.01 -1.39 10.00
N HIS A 48 -1.62 -0.76 8.89
CA HIS A 48 -2.55 -0.13 7.97
C HIS A 48 -1.97 0.01 6.56
N LEU A 49 -2.86 0.16 5.58
CA LEU A 49 -2.50 0.29 4.17
C LEU A 49 -3.22 1.47 3.53
N HIS A 50 -2.47 2.27 2.78
CA HIS A 50 -3.01 3.30 1.89
C HIS A 50 -2.90 2.83 0.44
N LEU A 51 -4.01 2.89 -0.28
CA LEU A 51 -4.13 2.37 -1.64
C LEU A 51 -4.50 3.51 -2.60
N SER A 52 -3.62 3.71 -3.55
CA SER A 52 -3.84 4.52 -4.74
C SER A 52 -3.02 3.92 -5.88
N ASP A 53 -3.33 4.31 -7.11
CA ASP A 53 -2.61 3.88 -8.30
C ASP A 53 -1.93 5.07 -8.99
N ASN A 54 -0.83 4.80 -9.69
CA ASN A 54 -0.12 5.79 -10.48
C ASN A 54 0.76 5.10 -11.54
N HIS A 55 1.37 5.89 -12.43
CA HIS A 55 2.20 5.35 -13.52
C HIS A 55 3.69 5.17 -13.15
N GLY A 56 4.06 5.33 -11.88
CA GLY A 56 5.44 5.19 -11.38
C GLY A 56 6.31 6.43 -11.57
N VAL A 57 5.74 7.58 -11.97
CA VAL A 57 6.48 8.84 -12.19
C VAL A 57 6.10 9.90 -11.17
N HIS A 58 4.80 10.07 -10.93
CA HIS A 58 4.25 10.99 -9.95
C HIS A 58 3.20 10.26 -9.14
N ASP A 59 3.00 10.71 -7.91
CA ASP A 59 1.90 10.20 -7.11
C ASP A 59 0.59 10.85 -7.56
N GLU A 60 -0.15 10.12 -8.39
CA GLU A 60 -1.34 10.61 -9.09
C GLU A 60 -2.63 10.36 -8.31
N HIS A 61 -2.60 9.58 -7.22
CA HIS A 61 -3.76 9.20 -6.42
C HIS A 61 -4.95 8.67 -7.24
N ARG A 62 -4.68 7.81 -8.24
CA ARG A 62 -5.73 7.27 -9.12
C ARG A 62 -6.43 6.07 -8.50
N GLY A 63 -7.56 5.68 -9.08
CA GLY A 63 -8.25 4.46 -8.71
C GLY A 63 -7.45 3.20 -9.02
N LEU A 64 -7.64 2.16 -8.21
CA LEU A 64 -6.90 0.91 -8.33
C LEU A 64 -7.13 0.25 -9.69
N GLY A 65 -6.05 -0.09 -10.39
CA GLY A 65 -6.06 -0.68 -11.73
C GLY A 65 -6.15 0.35 -12.86
N SER A 66 -6.00 1.65 -12.56
CA SER A 66 -6.00 2.72 -13.55
C SER A 66 -4.62 3.34 -13.81
N GLY A 67 -3.59 2.80 -13.18
CA GLY A 67 -2.17 3.08 -13.39
C GLY A 67 -1.40 1.79 -13.71
N THR A 68 -0.18 1.65 -13.20
CA THR A 68 0.73 0.54 -13.53
C THR A 68 1.12 -0.32 -12.32
N ILE A 69 0.55 -0.06 -11.14
CA ILE A 69 0.80 -0.89 -9.97
C ILE A 69 0.23 -2.30 -10.18
N ASN A 70 1.05 -3.32 -9.92
CA ASN A 70 0.62 -4.71 -10.00
C ASN A 70 -0.16 -5.13 -8.74
N PHE A 71 -1.42 -4.71 -8.66
CA PHE A 71 -2.31 -5.06 -7.55
C PHE A 71 -2.51 -6.56 -7.33
N PRO A 72 -2.64 -7.42 -8.37
CA PRO A 72 -2.71 -8.86 -8.15
C PRO A 72 -1.51 -9.41 -7.38
N ALA A 73 -0.28 -9.01 -7.73
CA ALA A 73 0.92 -9.41 -7.00
C ALA A 73 0.95 -8.85 -5.58
N PHE A 74 0.50 -7.59 -5.39
CA PHE A 74 0.41 -6.96 -4.09
C PHE A 74 -0.57 -7.69 -3.16
N PHE A 75 -1.81 -7.93 -3.59
CA PHE A 75 -2.81 -8.65 -2.78
C PHE A 75 -2.41 -10.10 -2.52
N PHE A 76 -1.78 -10.77 -3.48
CA PHE A 76 -1.18 -12.08 -3.26
C PHE A 76 -0.16 -12.04 -2.11
N LYS A 77 0.74 -11.05 -2.13
CA LYS A 77 1.76 -10.89 -1.08
C LYS A 77 1.14 -10.56 0.28
N LEU A 78 0.09 -9.74 0.33
CA LEU A 78 -0.64 -9.45 1.56
C LEU A 78 -1.24 -10.71 2.19
N ARG A 79 -1.82 -11.60 1.37
CA ARG A 79 -2.30 -12.91 1.85
C ARG A 79 -1.18 -13.81 2.33
N GLU A 80 -0.06 -13.84 1.60
CA GLU A 80 1.12 -14.63 1.99
C GLU A 80 1.65 -14.24 3.37
N ILE A 81 1.64 -12.93 3.70
CA ILE A 81 2.05 -12.44 5.02
C ILE A 81 0.93 -12.47 6.07
N GLY A 82 -0.29 -12.89 5.71
CA GLY A 82 -1.43 -12.99 6.62
C GLY A 82 -2.00 -11.64 7.07
N TYR A 83 -1.94 -10.61 6.24
CA TYR A 83 -2.50 -9.30 6.57
C TYR A 83 -4.03 -9.34 6.65
N ASP A 84 -4.59 -8.93 7.80
CA ASP A 84 -6.03 -8.96 8.11
C ASP A 84 -6.56 -7.64 8.68
N GLN A 85 -5.80 -6.54 8.53
CA GLN A 85 -6.16 -5.22 9.06
C GLN A 85 -6.91 -4.37 8.01
N THR A 86 -6.94 -3.05 8.20
CA THR A 86 -7.77 -2.12 7.42
C THR A 86 -7.05 -1.55 6.21
N PHE A 87 -7.82 -1.09 5.23
CA PHE A 87 -7.33 -0.39 4.04
C PHE A 87 -7.95 1.01 3.98
N CYS A 88 -7.19 1.99 3.48
CA CYS A 88 -7.67 3.32 3.14
C CYS A 88 -7.49 3.52 1.63
N LEU A 89 -8.59 3.84 0.93
CA LEU A 89 -8.52 4.25 -0.47
C LEU A 89 -8.20 5.74 -0.54
N GLU A 90 -6.96 6.10 -0.84
CA GLU A 90 -6.50 7.49 -0.96
C GLU A 90 -6.57 7.97 -2.41
N ILE A 91 -7.80 8.11 -2.91
CA ILE A 91 -8.08 8.32 -4.33
C ILE A 91 -8.73 9.69 -4.57
N LEU A 92 -8.20 10.43 -5.54
CA LEU A 92 -8.84 11.64 -6.05
C LEU A 92 -10.05 11.27 -6.92
N HIS A 93 -11.21 11.83 -6.58
CA HIS A 93 -12.49 11.56 -7.23
C HIS A 93 -13.24 12.87 -7.49
N LYS A 94 -14.10 12.89 -8.52
CA LYS A 94 -14.88 14.08 -8.87
C LYS A 94 -16.28 14.05 -8.27
N ASN A 95 -16.83 12.86 -8.08
CA ASN A 95 -18.18 12.65 -7.62
C ASN A 95 -18.33 11.27 -6.94
N GLU A 96 -19.53 11.00 -6.42
CA GLU A 96 -19.89 9.75 -5.76
C GLU A 96 -19.77 8.52 -6.69
N ALA A 97 -20.07 8.66 -7.99
CA ALA A 97 -20.02 7.54 -8.92
C ALA A 97 -18.59 7.04 -9.12
N ASP A 98 -17.60 7.94 -9.12
CA ASP A 98 -16.17 7.58 -9.13
C ASP A 98 -15.83 6.75 -7.89
N LEU A 99 -16.23 7.20 -6.69
CA LEU A 99 -16.00 6.46 -5.44
C LEU A 99 -16.61 5.05 -5.46
N ARG A 100 -17.85 4.92 -5.95
CA ARG A 100 -18.51 3.60 -6.09
C ARG A 100 -17.75 2.68 -7.05
N SER A 101 -17.27 3.24 -8.16
CA SER A 101 -16.47 2.49 -9.14
C SER A 101 -15.15 2.00 -8.54
N PHE A 102 -14.47 2.86 -7.78
CA PHE A 102 -13.22 2.51 -7.11
C PHE A 102 -13.39 1.50 -5.99
N ALA A 103 -14.45 1.61 -5.19
CA ALA A 103 -14.80 0.60 -4.20
C ALA A 103 -15.04 -0.77 -4.86
N ALA A 104 -15.79 -0.81 -5.97
CA ALA A 104 -16.01 -2.04 -6.72
C ALA A 104 -14.72 -2.60 -7.34
N ALA A 105 -13.78 -1.74 -7.74
CA ALA A 105 -12.47 -2.18 -8.22
C ALA A 105 -11.63 -2.79 -7.11
N PHE A 106 -11.64 -2.19 -5.92
CA PHE A 106 -11.02 -2.75 -4.72
C PHE A 106 -11.58 -4.14 -4.39
N ASP A 107 -12.91 -4.29 -4.33
CA ASP A 107 -13.55 -5.58 -4.01
C ASP A 107 -13.10 -6.70 -4.97
N ARG A 108 -13.01 -6.40 -6.26
CA ARG A 108 -12.54 -7.36 -7.27
C ARG A 108 -11.07 -7.73 -7.07
N LEU A 109 -10.20 -6.74 -6.85
CA LEU A 109 -8.75 -6.96 -6.76
C LEU A 109 -8.35 -7.62 -5.44
N ALA A 110 -8.99 -7.26 -4.33
CA ALA A 110 -8.72 -7.86 -3.03
C ALA A 110 -9.18 -9.33 -2.94
N ALA A 111 -10.15 -9.72 -3.78
CA ALA A 111 -10.65 -11.08 -3.87
C ALA A 111 -9.81 -12.02 -4.75
N LEU A 112 -8.93 -11.49 -5.62
CA LEU A 112 -7.95 -12.27 -6.41
C LEU A 112 -6.84 -12.75 -5.50
#